data_AF-A0A2M8PM39-F1
#
_entry.id   AF-A0A2M8PM39-F1
#
_cell.length_a   1.000
_cell.length_b   1.000
_cell.length_c   1.000
_cell.angle_alpha   90.00
_cell.angle_beta   90.00
_cell.angle_gamma   90.00
#
_symmetry.space_group_name_H-M   'P 1'
#
loop_
_entity.id
_entity.type
_entity.pdbx_description
1 polymer ?
#
loop_
_entity_poly.entity_id
_entity_poly.type
_entity_poly.pdbx_seq_one_letter_code
_entity_poly.pdbx_strand_id
1 'polypeptide(L)'
;FVPAHTLPLAFPGRAVVTVHDLGYKYFPQAHPSITRMYLDWTTRFSVRRATIVLADSAATARDLTKFYGTPSEKIRVVYPGVDTLCISEGEAPPRPNIDELRQKYHLPERYFLFIGTLQPRKNIAR
;
A
#
# COMPACT_ATOMS: atom_id res chain seq x y z
N PHE A 1 13.41 9.97 -9.73
CA PHE A 1 12.02 10.48 -9.58
C PHE A 1 11.35 10.38 -10.95
N VAL A 2 10.26 9.62 -11.06
CA VAL A 2 9.48 9.51 -12.30
C VAL A 2 8.18 10.26 -12.06
N PRO A 3 7.74 11.16 -12.97
CA PRO A 3 6.52 11.96 -12.77
C PRO A 3 5.22 11.13 -12.83
N ALA A 4 5.32 9.86 -13.21
CA ALA A 4 4.23 8.90 -13.24
C ALA A 4 4.56 7.68 -12.36
N HIS A 5 3.54 6.98 -11.87
CA HIS A 5 3.64 5.73 -11.10
C HIS A 5 4.09 4.52 -11.94
N THR A 6 4.63 4.76 -13.13
CA THR A 6 4.94 3.74 -14.14
C THR A 6 6.32 4.00 -14.72
N LEU A 7 7.03 2.94 -15.07
CA LEU A 7 8.36 3.05 -15.63
C LEU A 7 8.29 3.65 -17.05
N PRO A 8 9.12 4.65 -17.42
CA PRO A 8 9.12 5.20 -18.78
C PRO A 8 9.43 4.13 -19.81
N LEU A 9 8.64 4.07 -20.89
CA LEU A 9 8.73 3.00 -21.89
C LEU A 9 10.12 2.86 -22.51
N ALA A 10 10.82 3.97 -22.71
CA ALA A 10 12.11 4.03 -23.41
C ALA A 10 13.32 4.24 -22.48
N PHE A 11 13.20 3.99 -21.16
CA PHE A 11 14.35 4.14 -20.28
C PHE A 11 15.40 3.04 -20.55
N PRO A 12 16.66 3.35 -20.91
CA PRO A 12 17.65 2.34 -21.29
C PRO A 12 18.41 1.74 -20.09
N GLY A 13 18.35 2.36 -18.91
CA GLY A 13 19.15 1.98 -17.76
C GLY A 13 18.59 0.82 -16.91
N ARG A 14 19.32 0.52 -15.82
CA ARG A 14 18.82 -0.31 -14.71
C ARG A 14 17.78 0.46 -13.93
N ALA A 15 16.71 -0.22 -13.53
CA ALA A 15 15.61 0.42 -12.84
C ALA A 15 15.10 -0.41 -11.67
N VAL A 16 14.61 0.29 -10.65
CA VAL A 16 13.94 -0.30 -9.50
C VAL A 16 12.52 0.25 -9.49
N VAL A 17 11.53 -0.63 -9.31
CA VAL A 17 10.12 -0.27 -9.22
C VAL A 17 9.57 -0.75 -7.90
N THR A 18 8.86 0.10 -7.19
CA THR A 18 8.11 -0.28 -5.98
C THR A 18 6.64 -0.52 -6.37
N VAL A 19 6.09 -1.64 -5.92
CA VAL A 19 4.68 -1.98 -6.08
C VAL A 19 4.04 -2.04 -4.70
N HIS A 20 3.13 -1.10 -4.45
CA HIS A 20 2.44 -0.97 -3.17
C HIS A 20 1.36 -2.05 -3.00
N ASP A 21 0.42 -2.14 -3.93
CA ASP A 21 -0.61 -3.17 -3.94
C ASP A 21 -1.09 -3.50 -5.36
N LEU A 22 -1.81 -4.62 -5.46
CA LEU A 22 -2.52 -5.06 -6.68
C LEU A 22 -4.02 -5.19 -6.41
N GLY A 23 -4.57 -4.32 -5.56
CA GLY A 23 -5.96 -4.40 -5.09
C GLY A 23 -6.99 -4.41 -6.22
N TYR A 24 -6.69 -3.75 -7.34
CA TYR A 24 -7.52 -3.72 -8.54
C TYR A 24 -7.71 -5.09 -9.22
N LYS A 25 -6.88 -6.09 -8.90
CA LYS A 25 -7.06 -7.49 -9.34
C LYS A 25 -8.13 -8.22 -8.54
N TYR A 26 -8.28 -7.89 -7.26
CA TYR A 26 -9.24 -8.52 -6.36
C TYR A 26 -10.59 -7.80 -6.34
N PHE A 27 -10.59 -6.47 -6.50
CA PHE A 27 -11.80 -5.64 -6.50
C PHE A 27 -11.95 -4.90 -7.84
N PRO A 28 -12.22 -5.61 -8.96
CA PRO A 28 -12.31 -4.98 -10.27
C PRO A 28 -13.48 -3.98 -10.38
N GLN A 29 -14.53 -4.17 -9.57
CA GLN A 29 -15.70 -3.28 -9.50
C GLN A 29 -15.35 -1.92 -8.86
N ALA A 30 -14.24 -1.82 -8.13
CA ALA A 30 -13.82 -0.58 -7.46
C ALA A 30 -13.13 0.42 -8.40
N HIS A 31 -12.89 0.04 -9.65
CA HIS A 31 -12.21 0.88 -10.64
C HIS A 31 -12.94 0.85 -12.00
N PRO A 32 -12.99 1.96 -12.73
CA PRO A 32 -13.40 1.95 -14.13
C PRO A 32 -12.55 0.97 -14.96
N SER A 33 -13.17 0.30 -15.94
CA SER A 33 -12.52 -0.74 -16.75
C SER A 33 -11.26 -0.26 -17.47
N ILE A 34 -11.27 0.97 -17.98
CA ILE A 34 -10.13 1.61 -18.66
C ILE A 34 -8.97 1.80 -17.68
N THR A 35 -9.24 2.33 -16.49
CA THR A 35 -8.23 2.50 -15.45
C THR A 35 -7.62 1.16 -15.04
N ARG A 36 -8.44 0.11 -14.93
CA ARG A 36 -7.96 -1.25 -14.62
C ARG A 36 -7.04 -1.79 -15.72
N MET A 37 -7.40 -1.59 -16.98
CA MET A 37 -6.59 -2.03 -18.12
C MET A 37 -5.27 -1.28 -18.16
N TYR A 38 -5.29 0.03 -17.94
CA TYR A 38 -4.09 0.85 -17.84
C TYR A 38 -3.18 0.39 -16.69
N LEU A 39 -3.71 0.22 -15.48
CA LEU A 39 -2.95 -0.27 -14.33
C LEU A 39 -2.35 -1.63 -14.58
N ASP A 40 -3.12 -2.55 -15.17
CA ASP A 40 -2.65 -3.89 -15.47
C ASP A 40 -1.49 -3.88 -16.47
N TRP A 41 -1.66 -3.15 -17.57
CA TRP A 41 -0.67 -3.08 -18.64
C TRP A 41 0.63 -2.42 -18.15
N THR A 42 0.51 -1.27 -17.47
CA THR A 42 1.65 -0.51 -16.96
C THR A 42 2.38 -1.22 -15.84
N THR A 43 1.65 -1.89 -14.93
CA THR A 43 2.26 -2.73 -13.89
C THR A 43 3.01 -3.89 -14.53
N ARG A 44 2.37 -4.61 -15.46
CA ARG A 44 2.97 -5.75 -16.17
C ARG A 44 4.24 -5.34 -16.91
N PHE A 45 4.22 -4.19 -17.58
CA PHE A 45 5.41 -3.63 -18.23
C PHE A 45 6.50 -3.33 -17.21
N SER A 46 6.17 -2.58 -16.16
CA SER A 46 7.14 -2.10 -15.16
C SER A 46 7.83 -3.26 -14.44
N VAL A 47 7.08 -4.28 -14.00
CA VAL A 47 7.66 -5.44 -13.28
C VAL A 47 8.48 -6.34 -14.20
N ARG A 48 8.14 -6.41 -15.49
CA ARG A 48 8.94 -7.12 -16.49
C ARG A 48 10.24 -6.38 -16.81
N ARG A 49 10.18 -5.06 -16.98
CA ARG A 49 11.33 -4.23 -17.40
C ARG A 49 12.29 -3.87 -16.26
N ALA A 50 11.81 -3.78 -15.02
CA ALA A 50 12.66 -3.43 -13.89
C ALA A 50 13.85 -4.40 -13.75
N THR A 51 14.92 -3.97 -13.10
CA THR A 51 16.01 -4.86 -12.67
C THR A 51 15.65 -5.51 -11.33
N ILE A 52 15.06 -4.74 -10.42
CA ILE A 52 14.57 -5.19 -9.11
C ILE A 52 13.15 -4.64 -8.90
N VAL A 53 12.29 -5.44 -8.29
CA VAL A 53 10.94 -5.02 -7.87
C VAL A 53 10.88 -5.02 -6.34
N LEU A 54 10.57 -3.86 -5.75
CA LEU A 54 10.28 -3.75 -4.33
C LEU A 54 8.79 -3.99 -4.11
N ALA A 55 8.45 -4.85 -3.15
CA ALA A 55 7.08 -5.12 -2.75
C ALA A 55 6.90 -4.69 -1.29
N ASP A 56 5.85 -3.91 -1.01
CA ASP A 56 5.58 -3.39 0.34
C ASP A 56 5.24 -4.47 1.36
N SER A 57 4.92 -5.68 0.90
CA SER A 57 4.62 -6.81 1.76
C SER A 57 4.86 -8.15 1.06
N ALA A 58 4.95 -9.21 1.87
CA ALA A 58 4.95 -10.58 1.35
C ALA A 58 3.65 -10.93 0.59
N ALA A 59 2.52 -10.30 0.92
CA ALA A 59 1.27 -10.49 0.19
C ALA A 59 1.39 -9.92 -1.24
N THR A 60 1.85 -8.68 -1.37
CA THR A 60 2.11 -8.05 -2.67
C THR A 60 3.14 -8.82 -3.49
N ALA A 61 4.20 -9.35 -2.86
CA ALA A 61 5.19 -10.21 -3.54
C ALA A 61 4.56 -11.48 -4.13
N ARG A 62 3.70 -12.18 -3.37
CA ARG A 62 2.97 -13.35 -3.87
C ARG A 62 2.04 -12.98 -5.02
N ASP A 63 1.35 -11.84 -4.92
CA ASP A 63 0.46 -11.36 -5.97
C ASP A 63 1.21 -11.02 -7.27
N LEU A 64 2.41 -10.45 -7.16
CA LEU A 64 3.28 -10.18 -8.33
C LEU A 64 3.65 -11.47 -9.07
N THR A 65 4.05 -12.51 -8.34
CA THR A 65 4.32 -13.82 -8.94
C THR A 65 3.06 -14.44 -9.53
N LYS A 66 1.94 -14.41 -8.79
CA LYS A 66 0.65 -14.98 -9.20
C LYS A 66 0.07 -14.34 -10.47
N PHE A 67 0.00 -13.01 -10.52
CA PHE A 67 -0.70 -12.30 -11.60
C PHE A 67 0.20 -11.95 -12.78
N TYR A 68 1.50 -11.76 -12.56
CA TYR A 68 2.42 -11.29 -13.60
C TYR A 68 3.53 -12.28 -13.96
N GLY A 69 3.68 -13.36 -13.19
CA GLY A 69 4.77 -14.31 -13.35
C GLY A 69 6.13 -13.70 -13.02
N THR A 70 6.17 -12.67 -12.15
CA THR A 70 7.43 -12.02 -11.78
C THR A 70 8.31 -13.01 -11.01
N PRO A 71 9.56 -13.27 -11.45
CA PRO A 71 10.46 -14.21 -10.78
C PRO A 71 10.78 -13.78 -9.35
N SER A 72 10.80 -14.72 -8.42
CA SER A 72 10.99 -14.44 -6.99
C SER A 72 12.35 -13.80 -6.70
N GLU A 73 13.39 -14.18 -7.44
CA GLU A 73 14.75 -13.63 -7.34
C GLU A 73 14.83 -12.15 -7.71
N LYS A 74 13.83 -11.64 -8.43
CA LYS A 74 13.72 -10.22 -8.81
C LYS A 74 12.98 -9.39 -7.78
N ILE A 75 12.20 -10.03 -6.91
CA ILE A 75 11.36 -9.35 -5.92
C ILE A 75 12.13 -9.20 -4.61
N ARG A 76 12.04 -8.02 -3.98
CA ARG A 76 12.51 -7.76 -2.62
C ARG A 76 11.35 -7.23 -1.80
N VAL A 77 11.03 -7.89 -0.70
CA VAL A 77 10.02 -7.38 0.24
C VAL A 77 10.67 -6.32 1.09
N VAL A 78 10.13 -5.09 1.04
CA VAL A 78 10.59 -3.95 1.83
C VAL A 78 9.36 -3.32 2.46
N TYR A 79 9.17 -3.57 3.75
CA TYR A 79 8.03 -3.00 4.48
C TYR A 79 8.21 -1.49 4.63
N PRO A 80 7.16 -0.67 4.37
CA PRO A 80 7.21 0.75 4.66
C PRO A 80 7.48 1.01 6.14
N GLY A 81 8.40 1.92 6.43
CA GLY A 81 8.65 2.39 7.79
C GLY A 81 7.56 3.34 8.28
N VAL A 82 7.55 3.58 9.59
CA VAL A 82 6.78 4.66 10.22
C VAL A 82 7.77 5.76 10.56
N ASP A 83 7.42 7.01 10.24
CA ASP A 83 8.25 8.15 10.62
C ASP A 83 8.23 8.32 12.14
N THR A 84 9.39 8.13 12.77
CA THR A 84 9.57 8.31 14.21
C THR A 84 9.69 9.77 14.61
N LEU A 85 9.85 10.71 13.66
CA LEU A 85 9.95 12.15 13.96
C LEU A 85 8.65 12.71 14.51
N CYS A 86 7.49 12.12 14.16
CA CYS A 86 6.20 12.41 14.82
C CYS A 86 6.09 11.83 16.24
N ILE A 87 7.09 11.08 16.69
CA ILE A 87 7.19 10.40 17.99
C ILE A 87 8.55 10.75 18.63
N SER A 88 9.07 11.96 18.36
CA SER A 88 10.27 12.43 19.04
C SER A 88 9.96 12.59 20.53
N GLU A 89 10.74 11.94 21.40
CA GLU A 89 10.51 11.86 22.85
C GLU A 89 10.50 13.22 23.59
N GLY A 90 10.74 14.33 22.90
CA GLY A 90 10.65 15.71 23.41
C GLY A 90 9.53 16.59 22.83
N GLU A 91 8.84 16.16 21.76
CA GLU A 91 7.75 16.91 21.10
C GLU A 91 6.47 16.08 20.92
N ALA A 92 6.43 14.86 21.48
CA ALA A 92 5.20 14.10 21.53
C ALA A 92 4.13 14.95 22.27
N PRO A 93 2.93 15.17 21.69
CA PRO A 93 1.86 15.83 22.41
C PRO A 93 1.63 15.11 23.74
N PRO A 94 1.29 15.83 24.82
CA PRO A 94 1.09 15.22 26.13
C PRO A 94 0.16 14.02 25.96
N ARG A 95 0.54 12.89 26.55
CA ARG A 95 -0.27 11.66 26.48
C ARG A 95 -1.69 12.06 26.86
N PRO A 96 -2.67 11.88 25.96
CA PRO A 96 -4.01 12.36 26.24
C PRO A 96 -4.54 11.63 27.47
N ASN A 97 -5.22 12.37 28.35
CA ASN A 97 -5.87 11.78 29.50
C ASN A 97 -6.96 10.81 29.00
N ILE A 98 -6.76 9.52 29.24
CA ILE A 98 -7.65 8.47 28.75
C ILE A 98 -9.05 8.61 29.34
N ASP A 99 -9.18 9.10 30.58
CA ASP A 99 -10.47 9.27 31.22
C ASP A 99 -11.23 10.47 30.64
N GLU A 100 -10.54 11.56 30.29
CA GLU A 100 -11.13 12.67 29.54
C GLU A 100 -11.61 12.22 28.15
N LEU A 101 -10.82 11.41 27.44
CA LEU A 101 -11.23 10.84 26.15
C LEU A 101 -12.45 9.93 26.28
N ARG A 102 -12.48 9.06 27.30
CA ARG A 102 -13.62 8.17 27.57
C ARG A 102 -14.88 8.96 27.86
N GLN A 103 -14.79 10.00 28.70
CA GLN A 103 -15.92 10.88 29.01
C GLN A 103 -16.37 11.63 27.75
N LYS A 104 -15.45 12.25 27.01
CA LYS A 104 -15.74 13.03 25.81
C LYS A 104 -16.46 12.22 24.74
N TYR A 105 -16.02 10.99 24.50
CA TYR A 105 -16.56 10.10 23.46
C TYR A 105 -17.57 9.07 23.99
N HIS A 106 -17.95 9.16 25.28
CA HIS A 106 -18.87 8.22 25.94
C HIS A 106 -18.49 6.75 25.72
N LEU A 107 -17.20 6.43 25.80
CA LEU A 107 -16.70 5.09 25.50
C LEU A 107 -16.93 4.13 26.67
N PRO A 108 -17.31 2.87 26.40
CA PRO A 108 -17.38 1.85 27.43
C PRO A 108 -15.97 1.50 27.93
N GLU A 109 -15.90 0.79 29.07
CA GLU A 109 -14.64 0.31 29.66
C GLU A 109 -13.80 -0.50 28.65
N ARG A 110 -14.48 -1.26 27.77
CA ARG A 110 -13.86 -2.10 26.73
C ARG A 110 -14.54 -1.86 25.39
N TYR A 111 -13.74 -1.65 24.36
CA TYR A 111 -14.19 -1.42 23.00
C TYR A 111 -13.20 -1.99 21.99
N PHE A 112 -13.65 -2.21 20.75
CA PHE A 112 -12.79 -2.43 19.60
C PHE A 112 -12.68 -1.13 18.82
N LEU A 113 -11.47 -0.77 18.40
CA LEU A 113 -11.22 0.43 17.60
C LEU A 113 -10.88 0.03 16.16
N PHE A 114 -11.66 0.55 15.22
CA PHE A 114 -11.36 0.47 13.79
C PHE A 114 -11.00 1.87 13.28
N ILE A 115 -9.80 2.00 12.71
CA ILE A 115 -9.36 3.22 12.03
C ILE A 115 -9.07 2.89 10.58
N GLY A 116 -9.79 3.53 9.67
CA GLY A 116 -9.57 3.36 8.24
C GLY A 116 -10.56 4.16 7.42
N THR A 117 -10.19 4.43 6.17
CA THR A 117 -11.09 5.03 5.19
C THR A 117 -12.26 4.08 4.90
N LEU A 118 -13.47 4.62 4.79
CA LEU A 118 -14.66 3.86 4.41
C LEU A 118 -14.57 3.41 2.96
N GLN A 119 -14.07 2.19 2.75
CA GLN A 119 -13.92 1.58 1.44
C GLN A 119 -14.44 0.15 1.44
N PRO A 120 -15.12 -0.33 0.38
CA PRO A 120 -15.67 -1.69 0.34
C PRO A 120 -14.63 -2.79 0.63
N ARG A 121 -13.38 -2.58 0.19
CA ARG A 121 -12.24 -3.51 0.44
C ARG A 121 -11.84 -3.65 1.91
N LYS A 122 -12.39 -2.83 2.82
CA LYS A 122 -12.13 -2.88 4.26
C LYS A 122 -13.14 -3.71 5.04
N ASN A 123 -14.08 -4.39 4.35
CA ASN A 123 -15.05 -5.31 4.96
C ASN A 123 -15.86 -4.71 6.12
N ILE A 124 -16.13 -3.41 6.06
CA ILE A 124 -17.02 -2.74 7.02
C ILE A 124 -18.44 -3.09 6.57
N ALA A 125 -19.09 -4.01 7.26
CA ALA A 125 -20.49 -4.32 7.03
C ALA A 125 -21.32 -3.03 7.19
N ARG A 126 -22.25 -2.80 6.26
CA ARG A 126 -23.15 -1.66 6.27
C ARG A 126 -24.31 -1.89 7.23
#